data_AF-A0A024QGF1-F1
#
_entry.id   AF-A0A024QGF1-F1
#
_cell.length_a   1.000
_cell.length_b   1.000
_cell.length_c   1.000
_cell.angle_alpha   90.00
_cell.angle_beta   90.00
_cell.angle_gamma   90.00
#
_symmetry.space_group_name_H-M   'P 1'
#
loop_
_entity.id
_entity.type
_entity.pdbx_description
1 polymer ?
#
loop_
_entity_poly.entity_id
_entity_poly.type
_entity_poly.pdbx_seq_one_letter_code
_entity_poly.pdbx_strand_id
1 'polypeptide(L)'
;MKGLLTVELKFSEYHTIFPNIMLTILIFLAVLMLFLNVIRRIKERRLREFHFQFFVDNYDKLKFFGTLVLLIAYAFVLESIGFLLATILFMFLISLLFIGDIKKKSIFVSLTNSLSTSLIIWYLFGQLFDITLP
;
A
#
# COMPACT_ATOMS: atom_id res chain seq x y z
N MET A 1 21.31 -28.37 -19.88
CA MET A 1 21.13 -27.20 -18.99
C MET A 1 19.95 -26.29 -19.36
N LYS A 2 19.46 -26.24 -20.62
CA LYS A 2 18.29 -25.41 -21.01
C LYS A 2 16.93 -25.91 -20.50
N GLY A 3 16.82 -27.18 -20.11
CA GLY A 3 15.60 -27.80 -19.55
C GLY A 3 15.34 -27.56 -18.06
N LEU A 4 16.30 -26.99 -17.32
CA LEU A 4 16.16 -26.71 -15.88
C LEU A 4 15.60 -25.31 -15.58
N LEU A 5 15.58 -24.43 -16.58
CA LEU A 5 15.10 -23.04 -16.48
C LEU A 5 13.85 -22.79 -17.32
N THR A 6 13.30 -23.84 -17.96
CA THR A 6 12.10 -23.78 -18.77
C THR A 6 10.97 -24.44 -18.01
N VAL A 7 10.13 -23.62 -17.38
CA VAL A 7 8.89 -24.07 -16.75
C VAL A 7 7.81 -24.04 -17.83
N GLU A 8 7.39 -25.21 -18.32
CA GLU A 8 6.25 -25.33 -19.21
C GLU A 8 4.96 -25.09 -18.43
N LEU A 9 4.53 -23.83 -18.40
CA LEU A 9 3.27 -23.43 -17.77
C LEU A 9 2.13 -23.63 -18.76
N LYS A 10 1.17 -24.50 -18.43
CA LYS A 10 -0.10 -24.56 -19.16
C LYS A 10 -0.85 -23.26 -18.92
N PHE A 11 -1.25 -22.58 -20.00
CA PHE A 11 -2.03 -21.33 -19.97
C PHE A 11 -3.27 -21.43 -19.07
N SER A 12 -3.86 -22.63 -18.98
CA SER A 12 -5.02 -22.92 -18.13
C SER A 12 -4.74 -22.82 -16.64
N GLU A 13 -3.51 -22.99 -16.15
CA GLU A 13 -3.18 -22.97 -14.71
C GLU A 13 -2.68 -21.61 -14.22
N TYR A 14 -2.38 -20.69 -15.14
CA TYR A 14 -1.75 -19.40 -14.85
C TYR A 14 -2.53 -18.55 -13.83
N HIS A 15 -3.86 -18.62 -13.89
CA HIS A 15 -4.75 -17.90 -12.98
C HIS A 15 -4.67 -18.38 -11.51
N THR A 16 -4.19 -19.61 -11.29
CA THR A 16 -4.09 -20.22 -9.94
C THR A 16 -2.67 -20.09 -9.36
N ILE A 17 -1.65 -19.96 -10.23
CA ILE A 17 -0.24 -19.82 -9.83
C ILE A 17 -0.03 -18.55 -9.01
N PHE A 18 -0.51 -17.40 -9.49
CA PHE A 18 -0.31 -16.13 -8.79
C PHE A 18 -0.97 -16.10 -7.40
N PRO A 19 -2.25 -16.48 -7.22
CA PRO A 19 -2.86 -16.61 -5.90
C PRO A 19 -2.11 -17.54 -4.95
N ASN A 20 -1.65 -18.70 -5.44
CA ASN A 20 -0.96 -19.68 -4.60
C ASN A 20 0.43 -19.18 -4.15
N ILE A 21 1.18 -18.52 -5.03
CA ILE A 21 2.47 -17.90 -4.67
C ILE A 21 2.24 -16.81 -3.62
N MET A 22 1.27 -15.91 -3.85
CA MET A 22 0.95 -14.85 -2.90
C MET A 22 0.53 -15.42 -1.54
N LEU A 23 -0.34 -16.42 -1.51
CA LEU A 23 -0.78 -17.09 -0.28
C LEU A 23 0.40 -17.72 0.47
N THR A 24 1.29 -18.40 -0.26
CA THR A 24 2.49 -19.03 0.32
C THR A 24 3.39 -17.99 0.97
N ILE A 25 3.65 -16.87 0.29
CA ILE A 25 4.46 -15.77 0.83
C ILE A 25 3.79 -15.18 2.08
N LEU A 26 2.48 -14.94 2.06
CA LEU A 26 1.74 -14.39 3.19
C LEU A 26 1.79 -15.32 4.41
N ILE A 27 1.56 -16.62 4.22
CA ILE A 27 1.65 -17.62 5.29
C ILE A 27 3.06 -17.66 5.87
N PHE A 28 4.09 -17.66 5.00
CA PHE A 28 5.48 -17.65 5.43
C PHE A 28 5.81 -16.42 6.29
N LEU A 29 5.39 -15.22 5.86
CA LEU A 29 5.58 -13.98 6.63
C LEU A 29 4.81 -14.01 7.96
N ALA A 30 3.59 -14.54 7.97
CA ALA A 30 2.79 -14.68 9.19
C ALA A 30 3.47 -15.60 10.20
N VAL A 31 3.96 -16.77 9.75
CA VAL A 31 4.71 -17.71 10.59
C VAL A 31 5.99 -17.06 11.12
N LEU A 32 6.72 -16.33 10.27
CA LEU A 32 7.93 -15.62 10.67
C LEU A 32 7.65 -14.57 11.76
N MET A 33 6.59 -13.77 11.58
CA MET A 33 6.17 -12.77 12.59
C MET A 33 5.77 -13.43 13.91
N LEU A 34 5.01 -14.53 13.86
CA LEU A 34 4.62 -15.28 15.05
C LEU A 34 5.87 -15.83 15.76
N PHE A 35 6.80 -16.42 15.02
CA PHE A 35 8.03 -16.97 15.55
C PHE A 35 8.90 -15.90 16.24
N LEU A 36 9.11 -14.75 15.59
CA LEU A 36 9.85 -13.61 16.16
C LEU A 36 9.18 -13.09 17.44
N ASN A 37 7.85 -12.98 17.45
CA ASN A 37 7.10 -12.52 18.61
C ASN A 37 7.18 -13.52 19.77
N VAL A 38 7.05 -14.82 19.50
CA VAL A 38 7.15 -15.88 20.51
C VAL A 38 8.55 -15.91 21.14
N ILE A 39 9.62 -15.86 20.33
CA ILE A 39 11.00 -15.80 20.85
C ILE A 39 11.19 -14.58 21.75
N ARG A 40 10.73 -13.41 21.29
CA ARG A 40 10.84 -12.17 22.04
C ARG A 40 10.10 -12.25 23.39
N ARG A 41 8.90 -12.83 23.41
CA ARG A 41 8.13 -12.99 24.66
C ARG A 41 8.69 -14.03 25.62
N ILE A 42 9.30 -15.11 25.11
CA ILE A 42 10.03 -16.08 25.95
C ILE A 42 11.21 -15.38 26.62
N LYS A 43 11.95 -14.55 25.87
CA LYS A 43 13.08 -13.77 26.41
C LYS A 43 12.64 -12.76 27.47
N GLU A 44 11.49 -12.13 27.29
CA GLU A 44 10.93 -11.12 28.21
C GLU A 44 10.16 -11.73 29.41
N ARG A 45 10.04 -13.07 29.52
CA ARG A 45 9.27 -13.81 30.55
C ARG A 45 7.80 -13.36 30.72
N ARG A 46 7.24 -12.63 29.74
CA ARG A 46 5.87 -12.10 29.72
C ARG A 46 4.93 -12.94 28.85
N LEU A 47 4.85 -14.24 29.15
CA LEU A 47 4.01 -15.17 28.37
C LEU A 47 2.50 -14.97 28.58
N ARG A 48 2.07 -14.30 29.67
CA ARG A 48 0.65 -14.15 30.06
C ARG A 48 0.03 -12.79 29.76
N GLU A 49 0.82 -11.78 29.41
CA GLU A 49 0.29 -10.43 29.12
C GLU A 49 0.00 -10.30 27.61
N PHE A 50 -1.11 -10.90 27.18
CA PHE A 50 -1.63 -10.69 25.83
C PHE A 50 -2.56 -9.47 25.83
N HIS A 51 -1.97 -8.28 25.81
CA HIS A 51 -2.73 -7.06 25.53
C HIS A 51 -2.84 -6.86 24.02
N PHE A 52 -4.00 -7.19 23.46
CA PHE A 52 -4.34 -6.90 22.08
C PHE A 52 -4.80 -5.44 21.97
N GLN A 53 -3.85 -4.51 21.87
CA GLN A 53 -4.15 -3.11 21.61
C GLN A 53 -4.29 -2.91 20.10
N PHE A 54 -5.52 -2.94 19.57
CA PHE A 54 -5.79 -2.68 18.15
C PHE A 54 -5.54 -1.20 17.78
N PHE A 55 -5.78 -0.30 18.73
CA PHE A 55 -5.37 1.11 18.65
C PHE A 55 -4.38 1.39 19.76
N VAL A 56 -3.27 2.05 19.42
CA VAL A 56 -2.35 2.61 20.41
C VAL A 56 -3.06 3.75 21.15
N ASP A 57 -2.86 3.84 22.46
CA ASP A 57 -3.38 4.95 23.26
C ASP A 57 -2.88 6.29 22.66
N ASN A 58 -3.81 7.20 22.36
CA ASN A 58 -3.57 8.51 21.72
C ASN A 58 -3.22 8.48 20.21
N TYR A 59 -3.80 7.57 19.43
CA TYR A 59 -3.62 7.57 17.95
C TYR A 59 -4.14 8.86 17.28
N ASP A 60 -3.50 9.25 16.17
CA ASP A 60 -3.85 10.42 15.35
C ASP A 60 -5.21 10.21 14.63
N LYS A 61 -6.31 10.47 15.35
CA LYS A 61 -7.69 10.33 14.83
C LYS A 61 -7.91 11.10 13.53
N LEU A 62 -7.33 12.29 13.41
CA LEU A 62 -7.45 13.13 12.23
C LEU A 62 -6.82 12.48 10.99
N LYS A 63 -5.64 11.89 11.12
CA LYS A 63 -5.00 11.19 9.99
C LYS A 63 -5.75 9.92 9.62
N PHE A 64 -6.24 9.18 10.63
CA PHE A 64 -7.00 7.97 10.42
C PHE A 64 -8.32 8.23 9.68
N PHE A 65 -9.20 9.05 10.25
CA PHE A 65 -10.49 9.37 9.63
C PHE A 65 -10.32 10.22 8.36
N GLY A 66 -9.34 11.12 8.33
CA GLY A 66 -9.02 11.91 7.14
C GLY A 66 -8.62 11.04 5.96
N THR A 67 -7.79 10.02 6.17
CA THR A 67 -7.40 9.07 5.12
C THR A 67 -8.59 8.26 4.63
N LEU A 68 -9.45 7.80 5.54
CA LEU A 68 -10.65 7.04 5.20
C LEU A 68 -11.61 7.87 4.33
N VAL A 69 -11.86 9.13 4.72
CA VAL A 69 -12.69 10.06 3.95
C VAL A 69 -12.07 10.36 2.60
N LEU A 70 -10.76 10.62 2.53
CA LEU A 70 -10.04 10.86 1.28
C LEU A 70 -10.13 9.68 0.33
N LEU A 71 -10.06 8.45 0.84
CA LEU A 71 -10.13 7.23 0.02
C LEU A 71 -11.51 7.08 -0.62
N ILE A 72 -12.57 7.32 0.16
CA ILE A 72 -13.95 7.33 -0.35
C ILE A 72 -14.13 8.45 -1.37
N ALA A 73 -13.67 9.67 -1.05
CA ALA A 73 -13.76 10.82 -1.94
C ALA A 73 -13.02 10.60 -3.26
N TYR A 74 -11.85 9.95 -3.23
CA TYR A 74 -11.07 9.64 -4.42
C TYR A 74 -11.86 8.78 -5.41
N ALA A 75 -12.62 7.78 -4.94
CA ALA A 75 -13.44 6.94 -5.82
C ALA A 75 -14.46 7.76 -6.61
N PHE A 76 -15.12 8.74 -5.98
CA PHE A 76 -16.08 9.62 -6.66
C PHE A 76 -15.41 10.62 -7.61
N VAL A 77 -14.27 11.20 -7.18
CA VAL A 77 -13.53 12.17 -8.00
C VAL A 77 -12.93 11.50 -9.23
N LEU A 78 -12.46 10.26 -9.11
CA LEU A 78 -11.89 9.48 -10.20
C LEU A 78 -12.86 9.37 -11.39
N GLU A 79 -14.13 9.07 -11.12
CA GLU A 79 -15.16 8.96 -12.15
C GLU A 79 -15.48 10.31 -12.82
N SER A 80 -15.34 11.41 -12.08
CA SER A 80 -15.75 12.74 -12.56
C SER A 80 -14.68 13.50 -13.34
N ILE A 81 -13.40 13.42 -12.95
CA ILE A 81 -12.32 14.25 -13.55
C ILE A 81 -11.19 13.43 -14.18
N GLY A 82 -11.27 12.10 -14.14
CA GLY A 82 -10.29 11.16 -14.69
C GLY A 82 -9.09 10.88 -13.78
N PHE A 83 -8.36 9.80 -14.08
CA PHE A 83 -7.28 9.27 -13.24
C PHE A 83 -6.20 10.28 -12.87
N LEU A 84 -5.68 11.03 -13.84
CA LEU A 84 -4.48 11.85 -13.62
C LEU A 84 -4.78 13.01 -12.65
N LEU A 85 -5.86 13.75 -12.89
CA LEU A 85 -6.25 14.87 -12.02
C LEU A 85 -6.71 14.39 -10.64
N ALA A 86 -7.50 13.31 -10.58
CA ALA A 86 -7.95 12.73 -9.32
C ALA A 86 -6.77 12.26 -8.46
N THR A 87 -5.78 11.60 -9.07
CA THR A 87 -4.60 11.09 -8.37
C THR A 87 -3.68 12.21 -7.89
N ILE A 88 -3.46 13.27 -8.68
CA ILE A 88 -2.70 14.45 -8.24
C ILE A 88 -3.38 15.06 -7.00
N LEU A 89 -4.69 15.29 -7.06
CA LEU A 89 -5.44 15.90 -5.96
C LEU A 89 -5.39 15.02 -4.70
N PHE A 90 -5.64 13.73 -4.85
CA PHE A 90 -5.59 12.77 -3.75
C PHE A 90 -4.19 12.65 -3.13
N MET A 91 -3.15 12.51 -3.95
CA MET A 91 -1.76 12.44 -3.48
C MET A 91 -1.32 13.73 -2.80
N PHE A 92 -1.79 14.89 -3.26
CA PHE A 92 -1.52 16.16 -2.62
C PHE A 92 -2.19 16.26 -1.24
N LEU A 93 -3.49 15.97 -1.16
CA LEU A 93 -4.27 16.04 0.07
C LEU A 93 -3.78 15.03 1.11
N ILE A 94 -3.46 13.79 0.70
CA ILE A 94 -2.97 12.76 1.61
C ILE A 94 -1.57 13.11 2.13
N SER A 95 -0.69 13.64 1.27
CA SER A 95 0.66 14.07 1.68
C SER A 95 0.58 15.21 2.70
N LEU A 96 -0.32 16.18 2.48
CA LEU A 96 -0.56 17.28 3.40
C LEU A 96 -1.16 16.80 4.74
N LEU A 97 -2.12 15.88 4.69
CA LEU A 97 -2.75 15.28 5.87
C LEU A 97 -1.72 14.56 6.76
N PHE A 98 -0.79 13.84 6.14
CA PHE A 98 0.24 13.09 6.87
C PHE A 98 1.33 13.99 7.47
N ILE A 99 1.71 15.07 6.78
CA ILE A 99 2.68 16.04 7.30
C ILE A 99 2.10 16.80 8.50
N GLY A 100 0.81 17.14 8.50
CA GLY A 100 0.12 17.81 9.61
C GLY A 100 0.54 19.28 9.87
N ASP A 101 1.68 19.72 9.33
CA ASP A 101 2.21 21.08 9.41
C ASP A 101 2.06 21.82 8.08
N ILE A 102 1.19 22.84 8.02
CA ILE A 102 0.97 23.67 6.83
C ILE A 102 2.04 24.78 6.77
N LYS A 103 3.28 24.40 6.49
CA LYS A 103 4.39 25.32 6.21
C LYS A 103 4.61 25.42 4.69
N LYS A 104 5.14 26.55 4.21
CA LYS A 104 5.45 26.75 2.77
C LYS A 104 6.30 25.62 2.19
N LYS A 105 7.28 25.13 2.95
CA LYS A 105 8.12 23.98 2.58
C LYS A 105 7.31 22.68 2.46
N SER A 106 6.39 22.43 3.39
CA SER A 106 5.52 21.25 3.39
C SER A 106 4.60 21.22 2.18
N ILE A 107 4.01 22.37 1.83
CA ILE A 107 3.14 22.49 0.64
C ILE A 107 3.95 22.20 -0.62
N PHE A 108 5.16 22.75 -0.74
CA PHE A 108 6.03 22.52 -1.89
C PHE A 108 6.40 21.04 -2.04
N VAL A 109 6.80 20.39 -0.93
CA VAL A 109 7.12 18.95 -0.90
C VAL A 109 5.90 18.11 -1.30
N SER A 110 4.73 18.42 -0.75
CA SER A 110 3.48 17.72 -1.07
C SER A 110 3.11 17.86 -2.55
N LEU A 111 3.29 19.06 -3.11
CA LEU A 111 3.04 19.34 -4.52
C LEU A 111 3.99 18.56 -5.42
N THR A 112 5.30 18.63 -5.16
CA THR A 112 6.29 17.87 -5.93
C THR A 112 6.04 16.36 -5.84
N ASN A 113 5.73 15.85 -4.65
CA ASN A 113 5.43 14.43 -4.44
C ASN A 113 4.20 14.01 -5.26
N SER A 114 3.11 14.78 -5.17
CA SER A 114 1.87 14.47 -5.87
C SER A 114 2.04 14.41 -7.39
N LEU A 115 2.79 15.37 -7.96
CA LEU A 115 3.07 15.42 -9.39
C LEU A 115 3.98 14.27 -9.82
N SER A 116 5.10 14.07 -9.13
CA SER A 116 6.05 13.01 -9.47
C SER A 116 5.39 11.63 -9.40
N THR A 117 4.71 11.31 -8.30
CA THR A 117 4.06 10.02 -8.12
C THR A 117 2.98 9.79 -9.18
N SER A 118 2.13 10.78 -9.45
CA SER A 118 1.05 10.64 -10.44
C SER A 118 1.58 10.44 -11.86
N LEU A 119 2.61 11.21 -12.25
CA LEU A 119 3.21 11.09 -13.58
C LEU A 119 3.95 9.77 -13.76
N ILE A 120 4.67 9.29 -12.73
CA ILE A 120 5.36 8.00 -12.79
C ILE A 120 4.36 6.85 -12.97
N ILE A 121 3.25 6.86 -12.21
CA ILE A 121 2.23 5.82 -12.32
C ILE A 121 1.56 5.89 -13.69
N TRP A 122 1.17 7.08 -14.13
CA TRP A 122 0.59 7.26 -15.47
C TRP A 122 1.52 6.74 -16.57
N TYR A 123 2.82 7.04 -16.49
CA TYR A 123 3.82 6.52 -17.43
C TYR A 123 3.97 5.00 -17.37
N LEU A 124 4.05 4.42 -16.16
CA LEU A 124 4.16 2.97 -15.97
C LEU A 124 2.97 2.23 -16.58
N PHE A 125 1.75 2.63 -16.23
CA PHE A 125 0.57 1.92 -16.69
C PHE A 125 0.21 2.24 -18.14
N GLY A 126 0.30 3.51 -18.53
CA GLY A 126 -0.07 3.95 -19.86
C GLY A 126 0.94 3.54 -20.94
N GLN A 127 2.25 3.64 -20.67
CA GLN A 127 3.28 3.44 -21.69
C GLN A 127 4.05 2.12 -21.53
N LEU A 128 4.34 1.69 -20.31
CA LEU A 128 5.11 0.45 -20.09
C LEU A 128 4.24 -0.80 -20.08
N PHE A 129 3.00 -0.69 -19.60
CA PHE A 129 2.08 -1.82 -19.51
C PHE A 129 0.95 -1.79 -20.56
N ASP A 130 0.80 -0.71 -21.33
CA ASP A 130 -0.30 -0.51 -22.30
C ASP A 130 -1.70 -0.76 -21.67
N ILE A 131 -1.87 -0.43 -20.39
CA ILE A 131 -3.14 -0.55 -19.67
C ILE A 131 -3.82 0.82 -19.67
N THR A 132 -5.04 0.89 -20.20
CA THR A 132 -5.82 2.12 -20.17
C THR A 132 -6.29 2.43 -18.75
N LEU A 133 -5.90 3.60 -18.26
CA LEU A 133 -6.38 4.17 -17.00
C LEU A 133 -7.70 4.94 -17.27
N PRO A 134 -8.67 4.89 -16.34
CA PRO A 134 -9.96 5.56 -16.48
C PRO A 134 -9.89 7.10 -16.47
#